data_AF-A0A2N2Q2J7-F1
#
_entry.id   AF-A0A2N2Q2J7-F1
#
_cell.length_a   1.000
_cell.length_b   1.000
_cell.length_c   1.000
_cell.angle_alpha   90.00
_cell.angle_beta   90.00
_cell.angle_gamma   90.00
#
_symmetry.space_group_name_H-M   'P 1'
#
loop_
_entity.id
_entity.type
_entity.pdbx_description
1 polymer ?
#
loop_
_entity_poly.entity_id
_entity_poly.type
_entity_poly.pdbx_seq_one_letter_code
_entity_poly.pdbx_strand_id
1 'polypeptide(L)'
;MLNLALWLKRNNFKLDQVQTFTPTPMAMATAMYHSGKNPLRKVTDSSEEVPIPRAGGVRRLHKAFIRYHDPNNWPMLREALKRMGREDLIGSGKKHLVPAWQPLAVKPVAIKPSAAKPAAASARVKKPFGQINSGGGRTRNTKAVSKKSNRPTHNK
;
A
#
# COMPACT_ATOMS: atom_id res chain seq x y z
N MET A 1 -21.21 -6.17 0.97
CA MET A 1 -20.17 -6.91 0.22
C MET A 1 -20.61 -8.28 -0.28
N LEU A 2 -21.44 -9.06 0.44
CA LEU A 2 -21.89 -10.39 -0.01
C LEU A 2 -22.40 -10.43 -1.47
N ASN A 3 -23.30 -9.52 -1.85
CA ASN A 3 -23.89 -9.49 -3.19
C ASN A 3 -22.83 -9.29 -4.29
N LEU A 4 -21.79 -8.50 -4.02
CA LEU A 4 -20.66 -8.33 -4.94
C LEU A 4 -19.86 -9.63 -5.08
N ALA A 5 -19.59 -10.35 -3.99
CA ALA A 5 -18.91 -11.65 -4.03
C ALA A 5 -19.70 -12.70 -4.86
N LEU A 6 -21.02 -12.71 -4.72
CA LEU A 6 -21.90 -13.55 -5.54
C LEU A 6 -21.89 -13.15 -7.01
N TRP A 7 -21.91 -11.85 -7.32
CA TRP A 7 -21.79 -11.33 -8.69
C TRP A 7 -20.43 -11.71 -9.31
N LEU A 8 -19.32 -11.54 -8.57
CA LEU A 8 -17.98 -11.93 -9.00
C LEU A 8 -17.93 -13.43 -9.34
N LYS A 9 -18.48 -14.29 -8.47
CA LYS A 9 -18.53 -15.73 -8.73
C LYS A 9 -19.40 -16.10 -9.94
N ARG A 10 -20.56 -15.45 -10.13
CA ARG A 10 -21.43 -15.64 -11.30
C ARG A 10 -20.75 -15.27 -12.62
N ASN A 11 -19.93 -14.21 -12.61
CA ASN A 11 -19.16 -13.75 -13.78
C ASN A 11 -17.76 -14.39 -13.88
N ASN A 12 -17.47 -15.42 -13.08
CA ASN A 12 -16.17 -16.11 -13.00
C ASN A 12 -14.95 -15.18 -12.78
N PHE A 13 -15.15 -14.00 -12.20
CA PHE A 13 -14.09 -13.01 -12.01
C PHE A 13 -13.40 -13.21 -10.65
N LYS A 14 -12.06 -13.32 -10.67
CA LYS A 14 -11.24 -13.58 -9.49
C LYS A 14 -10.21 -12.46 -9.35
N LEU A 15 -10.37 -11.61 -8.34
CA LEU A 15 -9.40 -10.56 -8.04
C LEU A 15 -8.33 -11.10 -7.10
N ASP A 16 -7.11 -11.24 -7.59
CA ASP A 16 -5.95 -11.41 -6.71
C ASP A 16 -5.66 -10.07 -6.01
N GLN A 17 -5.44 -8.98 -6.77
CA GLN A 17 -5.13 -7.68 -6.18
C GLN A 17 -6.37 -6.93 -5.67
N VAL A 18 -6.33 -6.53 -4.39
CA VAL A 18 -7.40 -5.76 -3.72
C VAL A 18 -6.78 -4.61 -2.94
N GLN A 19 -6.76 -3.43 -3.58
CA GLN A 19 -6.22 -2.20 -3.02
C GLN A 19 -7.11 -1.67 -1.88
N THR A 20 -6.48 -1.12 -0.84
CA THR A 20 -7.19 -0.39 0.21
C THR A 20 -7.49 1.02 -0.29
N PHE A 21 -8.73 1.50 -0.13
CA PHE A 21 -9.08 2.87 -0.44
C PHE A 21 -8.28 3.86 0.42
N THR A 22 -7.54 4.74 -0.25
CA THR A 22 -6.83 5.89 0.30
C THR A 22 -7.52 7.16 -0.23
N PRO A 23 -8.08 8.02 0.64
CA PRO A 23 -8.81 9.21 0.19
C PRO A 23 -7.86 10.17 -0.53
N THR A 24 -8.13 10.41 -1.82
CA THR A 24 -7.46 11.43 -2.62
C THR A 24 -8.31 12.71 -2.68
N PRO A 25 -7.70 13.91 -2.66
CA PRO A 25 -8.47 15.14 -2.80
C PRO A 25 -9.22 15.19 -4.13
N MET A 26 -10.33 15.93 -4.17
CA MET A 26 -11.20 16.12 -5.35
C MET A 26 -11.90 14.85 -5.90
N ALA A 27 -11.75 13.68 -5.29
CA ALA A 27 -12.46 12.47 -5.69
C ALA A 27 -13.85 12.33 -5.02
N MET A 28 -14.88 11.95 -5.77
CA MET A 28 -16.23 11.68 -5.22
C MET A 28 -16.24 10.60 -4.12
N ALA A 29 -15.39 9.57 -4.25
CA ALA A 29 -15.23 8.55 -3.23
C ALA A 29 -14.67 9.10 -1.90
N THR A 30 -13.88 10.18 -1.95
CA THR A 30 -13.38 10.89 -0.76
C THR A 30 -14.46 11.75 -0.14
N ALA A 31 -15.26 12.45 -0.95
CA ALA A 31 -16.45 13.16 -0.45
C ALA A 31 -17.37 12.21 0.32
N MET A 32 -17.69 11.05 -0.27
CA MET A 32 -18.44 9.96 0.37
C MET A 32 -17.75 9.48 1.66
N TYR A 33 -16.44 9.20 1.63
CA TYR A 33 -15.68 8.69 2.79
C TYR A 33 -15.76 9.60 4.02
N HIS A 34 -15.78 10.92 3.81
CA HIS A 34 -15.89 11.91 4.88
C HIS A 34 -17.34 12.18 5.28
N SER A 35 -18.26 12.37 4.31
CA SER A 35 -19.65 12.75 4.58
C SER A 35 -20.54 11.61 5.08
N GLY A 36 -20.25 10.36 4.70
CA GLY A 36 -21.17 9.25 4.92
C GLY A 36 -22.43 9.28 4.05
N LYS A 37 -22.50 10.16 3.05
CA LYS A 37 -23.68 10.35 2.18
C LYS A 37 -23.33 10.07 0.72
N ASN A 38 -24.35 9.74 -0.09
CA ASN A 38 -24.21 9.51 -1.52
C ASN A 38 -23.83 10.82 -2.26
N PRO A 39 -22.63 10.92 -2.88
CA PRO A 39 -22.13 12.17 -3.48
C PRO A 39 -22.71 12.47 -4.87
N LEU A 40 -23.47 11.54 -5.46
CA LEU A 40 -24.05 11.70 -6.80
C LEU A 40 -25.31 12.59 -6.84
N ARG A 41 -25.81 13.00 -5.67
CA ARG A 41 -26.96 13.90 -5.51
C ARG A 41 -26.60 15.03 -4.53
N LYS A 42 -27.41 16.09 -4.50
CA LYS A 42 -27.26 17.17 -3.52
C LYS A 42 -27.34 16.60 -2.10
N VAL A 43 -26.27 16.78 -1.33
CA VAL A 43 -26.22 16.33 0.06
C VAL A 43 -27.08 17.24 0.95
N THR A 44 -27.95 16.61 1.72
CA THR A 44 -28.87 17.17 2.71
C THR A 44 -28.87 16.26 3.95
N ASP A 45 -29.42 16.71 5.07
CA ASP A 45 -29.52 15.87 6.28
C ASP A 45 -30.32 14.58 6.01
N SER A 46 -31.38 14.69 5.21
CA SER A 46 -32.25 13.61 4.72
C SER A 46 -31.63 12.72 3.62
N SER A 47 -30.38 12.95 3.22
CA SER A 47 -29.74 12.16 2.15
C SER A 47 -29.39 10.74 2.58
N GLU A 48 -29.40 9.83 1.60
CA GLU A 48 -29.02 8.41 1.73
C GLU A 48 -27.67 8.25 2.44
N GLU A 49 -27.64 7.39 3.46
CA GLU A 49 -26.44 7.06 4.22
C GLU A 49 -25.71 5.87 3.62
N VAL A 50 -24.42 6.06 3.37
CA VAL A 50 -23.52 5.05 2.81
C VAL A 50 -22.62 4.53 3.93
N PRO A 51 -22.82 3.29 4.43
CA PRO A 51 -22.05 2.77 5.55
C PRO A 51 -20.58 2.52 5.17
N ILE A 52 -19.68 3.31 5.74
CA ILE A 52 -18.23 3.25 5.44
C ILE A 52 -17.48 2.47 6.52
N PRO A 53 -16.83 1.34 6.16
CA PRO A 53 -16.04 0.57 7.12
C PRO A 53 -14.73 1.31 7.47
N ARG A 54 -14.73 2.05 8.58
CA ARG A 54 -13.51 2.67 9.12
C ARG A 54 -12.65 1.64 9.89
N ALA A 55 -13.28 0.71 10.62
CA ALA A 55 -12.59 -0.32 11.40
C ALA A 55 -11.90 -1.40 10.53
N GLY A 56 -10.69 -1.80 10.92
CA GLY A 56 -9.87 -2.78 10.19
C GLY A 56 -10.49 -4.17 10.07
N GLY A 57 -11.25 -4.62 11.08
CA GLY A 57 -11.94 -5.93 11.06
C GLY A 57 -12.97 -6.04 9.93
N VAL A 58 -13.80 -5.01 9.75
CA VAL A 58 -14.81 -4.97 8.67
C VAL A 58 -14.14 -4.86 7.30
N ARG A 59 -13.07 -4.05 7.17
CA ARG A 59 -12.27 -4.00 5.94
C ARG A 59 -11.66 -5.36 5.58
N ARG A 60 -11.15 -6.11 6.56
CA ARG A 60 -10.60 -7.46 6.36
C ARG A 60 -11.67 -8.43 5.87
N LEU A 61 -12.85 -8.44 6.49
CA LEU A 61 -13.99 -9.24 6.04
C LEU A 61 -14.46 -8.85 4.62
N HIS A 62 -14.49 -7.56 4.30
CA HIS A 62 -14.82 -7.08 2.95
C HIS A 62 -13.80 -7.56 1.90
N LYS A 63 -12.49 -7.52 2.20
CA LYS A 63 -11.44 -8.07 1.33
C LYS A 63 -11.57 -9.58 1.17
N ALA A 64 -11.88 -10.31 2.25
CA ALA A 64 -12.14 -11.75 2.21
C ALA A 64 -13.31 -12.11 1.28
N PHE A 65 -14.41 -11.34 1.30
CA PHE A 65 -15.54 -11.55 0.37
C PHE A 65 -15.15 -11.39 -1.10
N ILE A 66 -14.29 -10.42 -1.42
CA ILE A 66 -13.78 -10.22 -2.78
C ILE A 66 -12.84 -11.37 -3.18
N ARG A 67 -11.94 -11.79 -2.27
CA ARG A 67 -11.03 -12.93 -2.42
C ARG A 67 -11.65 -14.26 -1.95
N TYR A 68 -12.90 -14.54 -2.34
CA TYR A 68 -13.64 -15.74 -1.92
C TYR A 68 -12.94 -17.07 -2.27
N HIS A 69 -12.07 -17.06 -3.28
CA HIS A 69 -11.36 -18.23 -3.78
C HIS A 69 -10.12 -18.62 -2.95
N ASP A 70 -9.60 -17.72 -2.10
CA ASP A 70 -8.44 -17.95 -1.24
C ASP A 70 -8.82 -18.77 0.01
N PRO A 71 -8.27 -19.99 0.19
CA PRO A 71 -8.62 -20.87 1.31
C PRO A 71 -8.37 -20.27 2.70
N ASN A 72 -7.42 -19.33 2.82
CA ASN A 72 -7.11 -18.68 4.09
C ASN A 72 -8.28 -17.84 4.63
N ASN A 73 -9.16 -17.37 3.73
CA ASN A 73 -10.32 -16.54 4.10
C ASN A 73 -11.56 -17.38 4.48
N TRP A 74 -11.59 -18.68 4.16
CA TRP A 74 -12.79 -19.52 4.32
C TRP A 74 -13.32 -19.63 5.75
N PRO A 75 -12.51 -19.72 6.83
CA PRO A 75 -13.02 -19.71 8.20
C PRO A 75 -13.80 -18.42 8.53
N MET A 76 -13.20 -17.27 8.23
CA MET A 76 -13.79 -15.95 8.47
C MET A 76 -15.07 -15.73 7.66
N LEU A 77 -15.08 -16.22 6.41
CA LEU A 77 -16.27 -16.17 5.56
C LEU A 77 -17.39 -17.08 6.06
N ARG A 78 -17.08 -18.29 6.54
CA ARG A 78 -18.09 -19.18 7.15
C ARG A 78 -18.69 -18.56 8.41
N GLU A 79 -17.88 -18.03 9.33
CA GLU A 79 -18.39 -17.31 10.50
C GLU A 79 -19.32 -16.14 10.12
N ALA A 80 -18.91 -15.34 9.13
CA ALA A 80 -19.73 -14.22 8.66
C ALA A 80 -21.04 -14.68 8.00
N LEU A 81 -20.99 -15.71 7.15
CA LEU A 81 -22.18 -16.28 6.52
C LEU A 81 -23.17 -16.85 7.55
N LYS A 82 -22.68 -17.56 8.57
CA LYS A 82 -23.50 -18.03 9.71
C LYS A 82 -24.17 -16.88 10.45
N ARG A 83 -23.40 -15.85 10.84
CA ARG A 83 -23.93 -14.63 11.50
C ARG A 83 -24.94 -13.86 10.65
N MET A 84 -24.90 -14.01 9.32
CA MET A 84 -25.85 -13.41 8.38
C MET A 84 -27.06 -14.31 8.06
N GLY A 85 -27.15 -15.53 8.63
CA GLY A 85 -28.19 -16.51 8.27
C GLY A 85 -28.09 -17.04 6.83
N ARG A 86 -26.90 -16.93 6.20
CA ARG A 86 -26.65 -17.29 4.80
C ARG A 86 -25.80 -18.56 4.67
N GLU A 87 -26.14 -19.58 5.45
CA GLU A 87 -25.50 -20.91 5.38
C GLU A 87 -25.79 -21.62 4.05
N ASP A 88 -26.85 -21.23 3.33
CA ASP A 88 -27.18 -21.64 1.95
C ASP A 88 -26.05 -21.39 0.94
N LEU A 89 -25.09 -20.53 1.29
CA LEU A 89 -23.92 -20.19 0.47
C LEU A 89 -22.66 -20.99 0.84
N ILE A 90 -22.77 -22.02 1.69
CA ILE A 90 -21.67 -22.92 2.08
C ILE A 90 -21.90 -24.29 1.43
N GLY A 91 -20.97 -24.75 0.59
CA GLY A 91 -21.10 -26.02 -0.12
C GLY A 91 -20.27 -26.11 -1.41
N SER A 92 -20.28 -27.29 -2.05
CA SER A 92 -19.40 -27.59 -3.19
C SER A 92 -19.97 -27.19 -4.57
N GLY A 93 -21.29 -26.97 -4.69
CA GLY A 93 -21.94 -26.62 -5.96
C GLY A 93 -21.70 -25.17 -6.41
N LYS A 94 -21.89 -24.87 -7.71
CA LYS A 94 -21.63 -23.57 -8.36
C LYS A 94 -22.26 -22.35 -7.64
N LYS A 95 -23.43 -22.52 -7.01
CA LYS A 95 -24.20 -21.47 -6.33
C LYS A 95 -23.62 -21.01 -4.98
N HIS A 96 -22.90 -21.89 -4.28
CA HIS A 96 -22.32 -21.60 -2.96
C HIS A 96 -21.12 -20.68 -3.13
N LEU A 97 -20.82 -19.82 -2.17
CA LEU A 97 -19.65 -18.95 -2.23
C LEU A 97 -18.37 -19.69 -1.83
N VAL A 98 -18.43 -20.42 -0.71
CA VAL A 98 -17.30 -21.08 -0.01
C VAL A 98 -17.57 -22.58 0.13
N PRO A 99 -16.59 -23.48 -0.06
CA PRO A 99 -16.80 -24.91 0.15
C PRO A 99 -17.05 -25.27 1.63
N ALA A 100 -17.72 -26.40 1.85
CA ALA A 100 -17.95 -26.95 3.18
C ALA A 100 -16.64 -27.48 3.83
N TRP A 101 -15.77 -28.08 3.01
CA TRP A 101 -14.46 -28.57 3.46
C TRP A 101 -13.43 -27.42 3.62
N GLN A 102 -12.31 -27.73 4.25
CA GLN A 102 -11.15 -26.84 4.35
C GLN A 102 -9.87 -27.66 4.14
N PRO A 103 -8.93 -27.23 3.25
CA PRO A 103 -7.62 -27.86 3.18
C PRO A 103 -6.89 -27.67 4.50
N LEU A 104 -6.20 -28.71 4.95
CA LEU A 104 -5.20 -28.61 6.01
C LEU A 104 -4.23 -27.47 5.64
N ALA A 105 -4.10 -26.50 6.54
CA ALA A 105 -3.65 -25.16 6.16
C ALA A 105 -2.28 -25.18 5.48
N VAL A 106 -2.24 -24.76 4.21
CA VAL A 106 -1.00 -24.29 3.58
C VAL A 106 -0.62 -23.01 4.32
N LYS A 107 0.25 -23.14 5.33
CA LYS A 107 0.79 -21.99 6.06
C LYS A 107 1.27 -20.98 5.01
N PRO A 108 0.87 -19.69 5.10
CA PRO A 108 1.39 -18.70 4.17
C PRO A 108 2.90 -18.77 4.25
N VAL A 109 3.57 -18.98 3.10
CA VAL A 109 5.02 -18.93 3.03
C VAL A 109 5.40 -17.54 3.50
N ALA A 110 5.93 -17.47 4.74
CA ALA A 110 6.48 -16.24 5.25
C ALA A 110 7.62 -15.89 4.31
N ILE A 111 7.40 -14.86 3.49
CA ILE A 111 8.44 -14.24 2.70
C ILE A 111 9.40 -13.67 3.74
N LYS A 112 10.40 -14.47 4.13
CA LYS A 112 11.54 -13.99 4.89
C LYS A 112 12.06 -12.80 4.09
N PRO A 113 12.16 -11.59 4.66
CA PRO A 113 12.84 -10.51 3.96
C PRO A 113 14.24 -11.05 3.63
N SER A 114 14.57 -11.12 2.34
CA SER A 114 15.88 -11.58 1.91
C SER A 114 16.90 -10.69 2.61
N ALA A 115 17.86 -11.32 3.29
CA ALA A 115 18.77 -10.62 4.20
C ALA A 115 19.34 -9.39 3.49
N ALA A 116 19.06 -8.20 4.03
CA ALA A 116 19.55 -6.96 3.47
C ALA A 116 21.08 -7.06 3.43
N LYS A 117 21.63 -7.04 2.21
CA LYS A 117 23.07 -7.02 1.97
C LYS A 117 23.63 -5.85 2.80
N PRO A 118 24.61 -6.05 3.69
CA PRO A 118 25.05 -4.98 4.59
C PRO A 118 25.59 -3.84 3.74
N ALA A 119 24.92 -2.69 3.81
CA ALA A 119 25.41 -1.47 3.18
C ALA A 119 26.74 -1.09 3.83
N ALA A 120 27.79 -0.97 3.02
CA ALA A 120 29.12 -0.62 3.51
C ALA A 120 29.06 0.70 4.30
N ALA A 121 29.60 0.69 5.52
CA ALA A 121 29.55 1.83 6.42
C ALA A 121 30.43 2.98 5.89
N SER A 122 29.82 3.95 5.19
CA SER A 122 30.49 5.21 4.87
C SER A 122 30.59 6.06 6.14
N ALA A 123 31.81 6.18 6.67
CA ALA A 123 32.08 6.90 7.92
C ALA A 123 31.77 8.41 7.76
N ARG A 124 30.67 8.85 8.39
CA ARG A 124 30.22 10.24 8.36
C ARG A 124 31.12 11.13 9.22
N VAL A 125 32.17 11.69 8.61
CA VAL A 125 33.00 12.74 9.23
C VAL A 125 32.11 13.94 9.56
N LYS A 126 31.98 14.26 10.86
CA LYS A 126 31.30 15.47 11.34
C LYS A 126 32.17 16.69 11.02
N LYS A 127 31.71 17.57 10.12
CA LYS A 127 32.19 18.96 10.08
C LYS A 127 31.40 19.77 11.12
N PRO A 128 32.05 20.46 12.08
CA PRO A 128 31.35 21.42 12.93
C PRO A 128 31.00 22.69 12.14
N PHE A 129 29.97 23.38 12.61
CA PHE A 129 29.46 24.64 12.07
C PHE A 129 30.43 25.79 12.38
N GLY A 130 30.36 26.87 11.59
CA GLY A 130 31.38 27.91 11.60
C GLY A 130 31.46 28.70 12.91
N GLN A 131 32.69 28.97 13.35
CA GLN A 131 32.96 30.08 14.27
C GLN A 131 34.20 30.83 13.79
N ILE A 132 34.08 32.14 13.74
CA ILE A 132 35.08 33.12 13.31
C ILE A 132 36.38 33.00 14.12
N ASN A 133 37.53 33.16 13.46
CA ASN A 133 38.70 33.77 14.08
C ASN A 133 39.64 34.39 13.04
N SER A 134 39.94 35.66 13.26
CA SER A 134 40.84 36.49 12.48
C SER A 134 42.29 36.36 12.97
N GLY A 135 43.25 36.39 12.04
CA GLY A 135 44.59 36.96 12.32
C GLY A 135 45.81 36.05 12.13
N GLY A 136 46.69 36.46 11.21
CA GLY A 136 48.14 36.43 11.41
C GLY A 136 48.95 35.23 10.87
N GLY A 137 50.16 35.53 10.35
CA GLY A 137 51.18 34.54 9.95
C GLY A 137 51.07 34.07 8.48
N ARG A 138 51.75 34.63 7.47
CA ARG A 138 53.23 34.78 7.31
C ARG A 138 53.91 33.42 7.61
N THR A 139 54.45 32.65 6.67
CA THR A 139 55.48 33.00 5.67
C THR A 139 55.74 31.91 4.60
N ARG A 140 56.24 32.34 3.42
CA ARG A 140 57.32 31.73 2.57
C ARG A 140 57.25 30.21 2.27
N ASN A 141 56.94 29.78 1.04
CA ASN A 141 57.79 29.80 -0.18
C ASN A 141 58.80 28.63 -0.29
N THR A 142 58.51 27.68 -1.20
CA THR A 142 59.54 26.92 -1.92
C THR A 142 59.17 26.72 -3.39
N LYS A 143 60.08 27.16 -4.27
CA LYS A 143 60.12 26.90 -5.73
C LYS A 143 59.99 25.41 -6.05
N ALA A 144 59.41 25.07 -7.22
CA ALA A 144 60.14 24.40 -8.31
C ALA A 144 59.29 24.22 -9.59
N VAL A 145 59.80 24.72 -10.72
CA VAL A 145 60.11 23.98 -11.98
C VAL A 145 59.02 23.04 -12.55
N SER A 146 58.67 22.97 -13.84
CA SER A 146 58.93 23.72 -15.09
C SER A 146 58.43 22.84 -16.25
N LYS A 147 57.56 23.36 -17.14
CA LYS A 147 57.42 23.10 -18.61
C LYS A 147 56.07 23.71 -19.06
N LYS A 148 56.01 24.79 -19.88
CA LYS A 148 56.21 24.85 -21.35
C LYS A 148 55.55 23.65 -22.07
N SER A 149 54.66 23.78 -23.05
CA SER A 149 54.05 24.93 -23.79
C SER A 149 52.79 24.40 -24.53
N ASN A 150 51.91 25.15 -25.21
CA ASN A 150 51.99 26.51 -25.80
C ASN A 150 50.65 27.29 -25.66
N ARG A 151 50.30 28.17 -26.62
CA ARG A 151 49.11 29.05 -26.64
C ARG A 151 48.34 28.92 -28.00
N PRO A 152 47.36 29.77 -28.42
CA PRO A 152 46.06 29.30 -28.92
C PRO A 152 45.73 29.78 -30.36
N THR A 153 44.50 29.54 -30.84
CA THR A 153 43.83 30.46 -31.79
C THR A 153 42.31 30.50 -31.55
N HIS A 154 41.71 31.60 -32.01
CA HIS A 154 40.31 31.96 -31.85
C HIS A 154 39.65 32.00 -33.25
N ASN A 155 38.48 31.38 -33.40
CA ASN A 155 37.53 31.50 -34.53
C ASN A 155 36.29 30.69 -34.09
N LYS A 156 35.04 31.11 -34.30
CA LYS A 156 34.50 32.22 -35.09
C LYS A 156 33.30 32.82 -34.35
#